data_AF-P75492-F1
#
_entry.id   AF-P75492-F1
#
_cell.length_a   1.000
_cell.length_b   1.000
_cell.length_c   1.000
_cell.angle_alpha   90.00
_cell.angle_beta   90.00
_cell.angle_gamma   90.00
#
_symmetry.space_group_name_H-M   'P 1'
#
loop_
_entity.id
_entity.type
_entity.pdbx_description
1 polymer ?
#
loop_
_entity_poly.entity_id
_entity_poly.type
_entity_poly.pdbx_seq_one_letter_code
_entity_poly.pdbx_strand_id
1 'polypeptide(L)'
;MAEIPIDFPPLKIQEKIATILDTFTELSAELSAELSAELSAELSAELSAELSAELSAELSAELSAELSAELSAELSAELSAELSAELRERRKQYAFYRDYLLNQENIRKIYGANIPFETFQIRDICEINRGREINEKYLRENPGEFPVYSSATTNGGLIGKINDYDFHGEYVTWTTGGAHAGNVFYRNEKFSCSQNCGLLEVKNKNKFSSKFLCFALKLQSKKFVNYASAIPVLTIKRIAEIELSFPPLEIQEKIADILFAFEKLCNDLTEGIPAEIELRKKQLDYYQNFLFNWVQNKKLESLKSL
;
A
#
# COMPACT_ATOMS: atom_id res chain seq x y z
N MET A 1 84.23 17.99 -66.41
CA MET A 1 82.78 17.77 -66.25
C MET A 1 82.30 17.24 -67.57
N ALA A 2 81.87 15.98 -67.64
CA ALA A 2 81.33 15.43 -68.88
C ALA A 2 80.02 16.18 -69.17
N GLU A 3 79.98 16.93 -70.27
CA GLU A 3 78.72 17.39 -70.83
C GLU A 3 77.94 16.12 -71.20
N ILE A 4 76.98 15.74 -70.36
CA ILE A 4 76.00 14.72 -70.73
C ILE A 4 75.21 15.38 -71.87
N PRO A 5 75.28 14.86 -73.11
CA PRO A 5 74.48 15.40 -74.19
C PRO A 5 73.02 15.10 -73.84
N ILE A 6 72.31 16.10 -73.31
CA ILE A 6 70.87 16.01 -73.10
C ILE A 6 70.26 16.21 -74.48
N ASP A 7 69.82 15.10 -75.09
CA ASP A 7 69.04 15.14 -76.32
C ASP A 7 67.67 15.71 -75.99
N PHE A 8 67.54 17.03 -76.18
CA PHE A 8 66.26 17.68 -76.02
C PHE A 8 65.37 17.35 -77.21
N PRO A 9 64.11 16.93 -76.99
CA PRO A 9 63.19 16.75 -78.09
C PRO A 9 62.99 18.11 -78.81
N PRO A 10 62.51 18.13 -80.07
CA PRO A 10 62.22 19.37 -80.80
C PRO A 10 61.43 20.37 -79.94
N LEU A 11 61.68 21.68 -80.10
CA LEU A 11 61.03 22.74 -79.30
C LEU A 11 59.50 22.57 -79.19
N LYS A 12 58.84 22.19 -80.28
CA LYS A 12 57.40 21.90 -80.34
C LYS A 12 56.94 20.77 -79.39
N ILE A 13 57.82 19.80 -79.12
CA ILE A 13 57.57 18.72 -78.15
C ILE A 13 57.86 19.22 -76.74
N GLN A 14 58.92 19.99 -76.52
CA GLN A 14 59.21 20.60 -75.20
C GLN A 14 58.07 21.51 -74.74
N GLU A 15 57.55 22.36 -75.63
CA GLU A 15 56.39 23.22 -75.36
C GLU A 15 55.15 22.40 -74.95
N LYS A 16 54.88 21.29 -75.65
CA LYS A 16 53.79 20.37 -75.29
C LYS A 16 54.02 19.71 -73.93
N ILE A 17 55.24 19.28 -73.62
CA ILE A 17 55.59 18.69 -72.32
C ILE A 17 55.37 19.72 -71.21
N ALA A 18 55.83 20.96 -71.40
CA ALA A 18 55.60 22.05 -70.46
C ALA A 18 54.10 22.29 -70.24
N THR A 19 53.31 22.36 -71.31
CA THR A 19 51.85 22.50 -71.20
C THR A 19 51.23 21.34 -70.42
N ILE A 20 51.65 20.09 -70.67
CA ILE A 20 51.17 18.91 -69.93
C ILE A 20 51.55 19.01 -68.44
N LEU A 21 52.79 19.39 -68.12
CA LEU A 21 53.24 19.53 -66.73
C LEU A 21 52.52 20.67 -66.00
N ASP A 22 52.27 21.79 -66.67
CA ASP A 22 51.49 22.90 -66.13
C ASP A 22 50.06 22.41 -65.81
N THR A 23 49.40 21.73 -66.76
CA THR A 23 48.07 21.15 -66.53
C THR A 23 48.06 20.11 -65.42
N PHE A 24 49.10 19.29 -65.28
CA PHE A 24 49.20 18.31 -64.20
C PHE A 24 49.38 18.97 -62.83
N THR A 25 50.18 20.04 -62.78
CA THR A 25 50.41 20.80 -61.54
C THR A 25 49.12 21.50 -61.10
N GLU A 26 48.39 22.09 -62.05
CA GLU A 26 47.08 22.70 -61.83
C GLU A 26 46.06 21.68 -61.34
N LEU A 27 45.90 20.54 -62.04
CA LEU A 27 45.01 19.44 -61.64
C LEU A 27 45.38 18.86 -60.27
N SER A 28 46.66 18.71 -59.95
CA SER A 28 47.10 18.18 -58.65
C SER A 28 46.84 19.18 -57.51
N ALA A 29 46.99 20.48 -57.77
CA ALA A 29 46.67 21.52 -56.81
C ALA A 29 45.15 21.59 -56.58
N GLU A 30 44.35 21.59 -57.65
CA GLU A 30 42.88 21.54 -57.59
C GLU A 30 42.39 20.32 -56.81
N LEU A 31 42.83 19.12 -57.18
CA LEU A 31 42.42 17.88 -56.51
C LEU A 31 42.81 17.85 -55.03
N SER A 32 44.01 18.33 -54.67
CA SER A 32 44.42 18.37 -53.25
C SER A 32 43.65 19.40 -52.43
N ALA A 33 43.34 20.56 -53.02
CA ALA A 33 42.50 21.58 -52.39
C ALA A 33 41.05 21.10 -52.24
N GLU A 34 40.49 20.47 -53.28
CA GLU A 34 39.13 19.93 -53.27
C GLU A 34 39.01 18.79 -52.26
N LEU A 35 39.91 17.80 -52.29
CA LEU A 35 39.90 16.69 -51.34
C LEU A 35 40.12 17.14 -49.89
N SER A 36 41.02 18.10 -49.64
CA SER A 36 41.24 18.60 -48.27
C SER A 36 40.08 19.43 -47.75
N ALA A 37 39.45 20.25 -48.60
CA ALA A 37 38.26 21.02 -48.25
C ALA A 37 37.07 20.10 -48.00
N GLU A 38 36.83 19.13 -48.89
CA GLU A 38 35.73 18.18 -48.79
C GLU A 38 35.91 17.27 -47.57
N LEU A 39 37.07 16.65 -47.40
CA LEU A 39 37.34 15.77 -46.25
C LEU A 39 37.28 16.54 -44.91
N SER A 40 37.81 17.78 -44.84
CA SER A 40 37.75 18.55 -43.60
C SER A 40 36.34 19.05 -43.28
N ALA A 41 35.58 19.49 -44.28
CA ALA A 41 34.20 19.92 -44.11
C ALA A 41 33.29 18.76 -43.73
N GLU A 42 33.41 17.63 -44.44
CA GLU A 42 32.60 16.43 -44.22
C GLU A 42 32.93 15.80 -42.87
N LEU A 43 34.21 15.56 -42.56
CA LEU A 43 34.61 14.99 -41.27
C LEU A 43 34.26 15.90 -40.09
N SER A 44 34.43 17.22 -40.21
CA SER A 44 34.09 18.13 -39.10
C SER A 44 32.59 18.25 -38.91
N ALA A 45 31.81 18.30 -39.98
CA ALA A 45 30.35 18.35 -39.90
C ALA A 45 29.79 17.03 -39.35
N GLU A 46 30.25 15.89 -39.85
CA GLU A 46 29.77 14.58 -39.47
C GLU A 46 30.17 14.24 -38.03
N LEU A 47 31.45 14.44 -37.66
CA LEU A 47 31.91 14.19 -36.28
C LEU A 47 31.26 15.14 -35.27
N SER A 48 31.08 16.42 -35.60
CA SER A 48 30.41 17.35 -34.67
C SER A 48 28.93 17.06 -34.52
N ALA A 49 28.24 16.69 -35.60
CA ALA A 49 26.83 16.30 -35.57
C ALA A 49 26.63 15.00 -34.79
N GLU A 50 27.43 13.95 -35.08
CA GLU A 50 27.36 12.67 -34.39
C GLU A 50 27.71 12.82 -32.90
N LEU A 51 28.86 13.43 -32.58
CA LEU A 51 29.30 13.58 -31.20
C LEU A 51 28.33 14.43 -30.37
N SER A 52 27.80 15.51 -30.94
CA SER A 52 26.82 16.36 -30.22
C SER A 52 25.48 15.65 -30.03
N ALA A 53 25.00 14.92 -31.04
CA ALA A 53 23.76 14.15 -30.94
C ALA A 53 23.89 13.02 -29.92
N GLU A 54 24.99 12.28 -29.96
CA GLU A 54 25.23 11.12 -29.10
C GLU A 54 25.50 11.54 -27.66
N LEU A 55 26.40 12.51 -27.43
CA LEU A 55 26.68 13.03 -26.08
C LEU A 55 25.45 13.68 -25.45
N SER A 56 24.66 14.45 -26.22
CA SER A 56 23.45 15.07 -25.70
C SER A 56 22.34 14.05 -25.42
N ALA A 57 22.20 13.02 -26.27
CA ALA A 57 21.24 11.94 -26.03
C ALA A 57 21.61 11.14 -24.78
N GLU A 58 22.87 10.74 -24.66
CA GLU A 58 23.36 9.83 -23.62
C GLU A 58 23.43 10.51 -22.26
N LEU A 59 24.09 11.67 -22.16
CA LEU A 59 24.16 12.45 -20.92
C LEU A 59 22.76 12.82 -20.42
N SER A 60 21.86 13.16 -21.35
CA SER A 60 20.51 13.58 -20.98
C SER A 60 19.59 12.41 -20.61
N ALA A 61 19.81 11.22 -21.17
CA ALA A 61 19.09 10.02 -20.79
C ALA A 61 19.55 9.55 -19.41
N GLU A 62 20.86 9.39 -19.21
CA GLU A 62 21.44 8.92 -17.95
C GLU A 62 21.16 9.86 -16.79
N LEU A 63 21.44 11.17 -16.93
CA LEU A 63 21.20 12.11 -15.82
C LEU A 63 19.71 12.17 -15.44
N SER A 64 18.80 12.06 -16.42
CA SER A 64 17.36 12.08 -16.15
C SER A 64 16.88 10.79 -15.48
N ALA A 65 17.40 9.64 -15.91
CA ALA A 65 17.08 8.35 -15.33
C ALA A 65 17.59 8.28 -13.89
N GLU A 66 18.84 8.70 -13.66
CA GLU A 66 19.48 8.65 -12.35
C GLU A 66 18.80 9.62 -11.36
N LEU A 67 18.60 10.88 -11.75
CA LEU A 67 18.00 11.88 -10.87
C LEU A 67 16.53 11.55 -10.55
N SER A 68 15.76 11.07 -11.54
CA SER A 68 14.37 10.68 -11.30
C SER A 68 14.26 9.42 -10.45
N ALA A 69 15.11 8.42 -10.69
CA ALA A 69 15.18 7.21 -9.88
C ALA A 69 15.53 7.55 -8.43
N GLU A 70 16.59 8.33 -8.20
CA GLU A 70 17.06 8.64 -6.85
C GLU A 70 16.03 9.49 -6.07
N LEU A 71 15.48 10.54 -6.69
CA LEU A 71 14.47 11.38 -6.04
C LEU A 71 13.17 10.61 -5.77
N SER A 72 12.76 9.73 -6.69
CA SER A 72 11.56 8.92 -6.52
C SER A 72 11.74 7.88 -5.40
N ALA A 73 12.92 7.26 -5.31
CA ALA A 73 13.27 6.28 -4.30
C ALA A 73 13.32 6.92 -2.91
N GLU A 74 14.00 8.06 -2.78
CA GLU A 74 14.15 8.77 -1.50
C GLU A 74 12.79 9.27 -0.99
N LEU A 75 11.99 9.91 -1.85
CA LEU A 75 10.66 10.40 -1.47
C LEU A 75 9.71 9.26 -1.10
N SER A 76 9.77 8.14 -1.83
CA SER A 76 8.97 6.96 -1.53
C SER A 76 9.39 6.31 -0.20
N ALA A 77 10.69 6.23 0.08
CA ALA A 77 11.21 5.64 1.29
C ALA A 77 10.83 6.45 2.53
N GLU A 78 11.08 7.77 2.50
CA GLU A 78 10.80 8.65 3.64
C GLU A 78 9.31 8.68 3.98
N LEU A 79 8.44 8.89 2.98
CA LEU A 79 7.00 8.97 3.23
C LEU A 79 6.39 7.63 3.67
N SER A 80 6.88 6.50 3.12
CA SER A 80 6.45 5.17 3.56
C SER A 80 6.83 4.92 5.03
N ALA A 81 8.01 5.37 5.45
CA ALA A 81 8.47 5.30 6.82
C ALA A 81 7.63 6.18 7.75
N GLU A 82 7.37 7.44 7.38
CA GLU A 82 6.51 8.37 8.12
C GLU A 82 5.09 7.81 8.31
N LEU A 83 4.49 7.33 7.22
CA LEU A 83 3.11 6.84 7.25
C LEU A 83 2.97 5.57 8.08
N SER A 84 3.96 4.69 8.02
CA SER A 84 4.03 3.49 8.86
C SER A 84 4.23 3.83 10.34
N ALA A 85 5.03 4.86 10.64
CA ALA A 85 5.23 5.35 12.00
C ALA A 85 3.94 5.97 12.55
N GLU A 86 3.27 6.83 11.77
CA GLU A 86 2.00 7.47 12.14
C GLU A 86 0.92 6.41 12.43
N LEU A 87 0.76 5.43 11.54
CA LEU A 87 -0.13 4.28 11.72
C LEU A 87 0.07 3.56 13.05
N ARG A 88 1.33 3.31 13.39
CA ARG A 88 1.72 2.61 14.61
C ARG A 88 1.33 3.42 15.84
N GLU A 89 1.61 4.71 15.86
CA GLU A 89 1.26 5.57 16.99
C GLU A 89 -0.26 5.73 17.15
N ARG A 90 -1.01 5.84 16.05
CA ARG A 90 -2.48 5.87 16.11
C ARG A 90 -3.07 4.57 16.65
N ARG A 91 -2.52 3.42 16.28
CA ARG A 91 -2.95 2.12 16.83
C ARG A 91 -2.65 2.01 18.33
N LYS A 92 -1.50 2.51 18.79
CA LYS A 92 -1.18 2.57 20.22
C LYS A 92 -2.14 3.48 20.97
N GLN A 93 -2.42 4.67 20.41
CA GLN A 93 -3.36 5.62 20.97
C GLN A 93 -4.78 5.04 21.09
N TYR A 94 -5.27 4.37 20.05
CA TYR A 94 -6.55 3.65 20.09
C TYR A 94 -6.56 2.58 21.19
N ALA A 95 -5.53 1.74 21.26
CA ALA A 95 -5.44 0.71 22.29
C ALA A 95 -5.48 1.30 23.71
N PHE A 96 -4.77 2.41 23.93
CA PHE A 96 -4.81 3.15 25.19
C PHE A 96 -6.22 3.64 25.54
N TYR A 97 -6.89 4.36 24.64
CA TYR A 97 -8.23 4.88 24.91
C TYR A 97 -9.29 3.79 25.07
N ARG A 98 -9.18 2.70 24.30
CA ARG A 98 -10.03 1.52 24.46
C ARG A 98 -9.92 0.95 25.86
N ASP A 99 -8.69 0.71 26.32
CA ASP A 99 -8.45 0.13 27.64
C ASP A 99 -8.84 1.13 28.75
N TYR A 100 -8.62 2.42 28.52
CA TYR A 100 -9.01 3.49 29.43
C TYR A 100 -10.53 3.57 29.60
N LEU A 101 -11.31 3.56 28.52
CA LEU A 101 -12.77 3.70 28.53
C LEU A 101 -13.50 2.44 28.99
N LEU A 102 -12.87 1.27 28.92
CA LEU A 102 -13.43 0.01 29.43
C LEU A 102 -13.00 -0.30 30.87
N ASN A 103 -12.09 0.48 31.45
CA ASN A 103 -11.67 0.34 32.83
C ASN A 103 -12.70 0.95 33.79
N GLN A 104 -13.16 0.15 34.74
CA GLN A 104 -14.18 0.54 35.74
C GLN A 104 -13.83 1.78 36.56
N GLU A 105 -12.57 1.95 36.97
CA GLU A 105 -12.13 3.09 37.77
C GLU A 105 -12.15 4.37 36.94
N ASN A 106 -11.74 4.29 35.67
CA ASN A 106 -11.78 5.43 34.76
C ASN A 106 -13.21 5.81 34.38
N ILE A 107 -14.11 4.84 34.19
CA ILE A 107 -15.53 5.11 33.98
C ILE A 107 -16.11 5.89 35.17
N ARG A 108 -15.76 5.50 36.40
CA ARG A 108 -16.14 6.25 37.62
C ARG A 108 -15.54 7.65 37.68
N LYS A 109 -14.33 7.87 37.17
CA LYS A 109 -13.72 9.22 37.07
C LYS A 109 -14.48 10.11 36.08
N ILE A 110 -14.93 9.55 34.95
CA ILE A 110 -15.61 10.32 33.88
C ILE A 110 -17.06 10.64 34.25
N TYR A 111 -17.81 9.64 34.70
CA TYR A 111 -19.27 9.75 34.84
C TYR A 111 -19.72 9.92 36.31
N GLY A 112 -18.83 9.72 37.28
CA GLY A 112 -19.10 9.91 38.71
C GLY A 112 -18.70 8.71 39.59
N ALA A 113 -18.11 8.99 40.75
CA ALA A 113 -17.52 7.98 41.64
C ALA A 113 -18.51 6.92 42.11
N ASN A 114 -19.80 7.29 42.24
CA ASN A 114 -20.86 6.44 42.80
C ASN A 114 -21.63 5.64 41.75
N ILE A 115 -21.14 5.55 40.50
CA ILE A 115 -21.84 4.76 39.48
C ILE A 115 -21.88 3.29 39.88
N PRO A 116 -23.08 2.69 39.91
CA PRO A 116 -23.23 1.29 40.24
C PRO A 116 -22.64 0.43 39.12
N PHE A 117 -21.92 -0.60 39.52
CA PHE A 117 -21.50 -1.67 38.62
C PHE A 117 -22.09 -2.97 39.15
N GLU A 118 -22.73 -3.71 38.26
CA GLU A 118 -23.23 -5.05 38.54
C GLU A 118 -22.39 -6.06 37.75
N THR A 119 -21.95 -7.13 38.42
CA THR A 119 -21.14 -8.19 37.81
C THR A 119 -22.01 -9.37 37.45
N PHE A 120 -21.87 -9.88 36.24
CA PHE A 120 -22.61 -11.03 35.74
C PHE A 120 -21.68 -12.00 35.01
N GLN A 121 -22.06 -13.27 35.02
CA GLN A 121 -21.47 -14.26 34.13
C GLN A 121 -22.17 -14.24 32.77
N ILE A 122 -21.42 -14.50 31.69
CA ILE A 122 -21.97 -14.51 30.33
C ILE A 122 -23.18 -15.45 30.19
N ARG A 123 -23.17 -16.61 30.85
CA ARG A 123 -24.30 -17.56 30.84
C ARG A 123 -25.63 -16.97 31.32
N ASP A 124 -25.57 -16.02 32.25
CA ASP A 124 -26.75 -15.43 32.86
C ASP A 124 -27.35 -14.33 31.98
N ILE A 125 -26.52 -13.67 31.16
CA ILE A 125 -26.92 -12.51 30.36
C ILE A 125 -27.06 -12.80 28.87
N CYS A 126 -26.49 -13.89 28.37
CA CYS A 126 -26.54 -14.27 26.96
C CYS A 126 -27.13 -15.68 26.74
N GLU A 127 -27.82 -15.85 25.62
CA GLU A 127 -27.99 -17.16 24.99
C GLU A 127 -26.71 -17.49 24.21
N ILE A 128 -26.17 -18.70 24.41
CA ILE A 128 -24.86 -19.09 23.91
C ILE A 128 -25.01 -20.27 22.95
N ASN A 129 -24.69 -20.02 21.68
CA ASN A 129 -24.83 -21.00 20.60
C ASN A 129 -23.54 -21.09 19.76
N ARG A 130 -23.55 -21.97 18.76
CA ARG A 130 -22.52 -22.07 17.72
C ARG A 130 -23.17 -22.08 16.34
N GLY A 131 -22.37 -21.73 15.34
CA GLY A 131 -22.75 -21.91 13.95
C GLY A 131 -22.87 -23.39 13.56
N ARG A 132 -23.31 -23.62 12.33
CA ARG A 132 -23.44 -24.98 11.75
C ARG A 132 -22.21 -25.34 10.91
N GLU A 133 -22.10 -26.59 10.50
CA GLU A 133 -21.02 -26.96 9.57
C GLU A 133 -21.22 -26.28 8.21
N ILE A 134 -20.23 -25.49 7.80
CA ILE A 134 -20.16 -24.82 6.49
C ILE A 134 -18.74 -24.99 5.97
N ASN A 135 -18.60 -25.75 4.87
CA ASN A 135 -17.32 -26.02 4.22
C ASN A 135 -17.26 -25.32 2.86
N GLU A 136 -16.08 -25.35 2.21
CA GLU A 136 -15.89 -24.68 0.92
C GLU A 136 -16.82 -25.19 -0.18
N LYS A 137 -17.16 -26.50 -0.15
CA LYS A 137 -18.10 -27.08 -1.11
C LYS A 137 -19.48 -26.43 -0.96
N TYR A 138 -19.96 -26.29 0.27
CA TYR A 138 -21.23 -25.63 0.56
C TYR A 138 -21.26 -24.17 0.09
N LEU A 139 -20.16 -23.43 0.29
CA LEU A 139 -20.04 -22.04 -0.20
C LEU A 139 -20.13 -21.96 -1.73
N ARG A 140 -19.50 -22.90 -2.45
CA ARG A 140 -19.55 -22.94 -3.93
C ARG A 140 -20.92 -23.34 -4.47
N GLU A 141 -21.64 -24.22 -3.78
CA GLU A 141 -22.95 -24.74 -4.20
C GLU A 141 -24.10 -23.78 -3.89
N ASN A 142 -23.92 -22.84 -2.95
CA ASN A 142 -24.98 -21.94 -2.49
C ASN A 142 -24.56 -20.46 -2.58
N PRO A 143 -24.08 -19.94 -3.74
CA PRO A 143 -23.59 -18.57 -3.84
C PRO A 143 -24.71 -17.56 -3.59
N GLY A 144 -24.41 -16.49 -2.86
CA GLY A 144 -25.35 -15.40 -2.62
C GLY A 144 -24.72 -14.18 -1.96
N GLU A 145 -25.54 -13.36 -1.30
CA GLU A 145 -25.14 -12.05 -0.79
C GLU A 145 -24.85 -12.04 0.72
N PHE A 146 -25.35 -13.02 1.47
CA PHE A 146 -25.27 -13.04 2.93
C PHE A 146 -23.92 -13.56 3.41
N PRO A 147 -23.19 -12.83 4.27
CA PRO A 147 -21.87 -13.25 4.73
C PRO A 147 -21.89 -14.52 5.58
N VAL A 148 -20.84 -15.32 5.41
CA VAL A 148 -20.52 -16.46 6.26
C VAL A 148 -19.25 -16.19 7.04
N TYR A 149 -19.32 -16.27 8.37
CA TYR A 149 -18.16 -16.11 9.25
C TYR A 149 -17.62 -17.43 9.81
N SER A 150 -16.34 -17.48 10.16
CA SER A 150 -15.69 -18.65 10.75
C SER A 150 -14.60 -18.23 11.76
N SER A 151 -13.63 -19.09 12.02
CA SER A 151 -12.45 -18.81 12.86
C SER A 151 -11.38 -17.95 12.18
N ALA A 152 -11.59 -17.53 10.93
CA ALA A 152 -10.72 -16.58 10.25
C ALA A 152 -10.70 -15.23 10.98
N THR A 153 -9.59 -14.50 10.86
CA THR A 153 -9.44 -13.15 11.43
C THR A 153 -9.23 -12.08 10.38
N THR A 154 -8.76 -12.46 9.21
CA THR A 154 -8.76 -11.59 8.04
C THR A 154 -10.20 -11.26 7.66
N ASN A 155 -10.40 -10.04 7.16
CA ASN A 155 -11.70 -9.56 6.70
C ASN A 155 -12.84 -9.73 7.73
N GLY A 156 -12.54 -9.53 9.02
CA GLY A 156 -13.52 -9.71 10.10
C GLY A 156 -14.05 -11.13 10.24
N GLY A 157 -13.30 -12.14 9.79
CA GLY A 157 -13.67 -13.56 9.84
C GLY A 157 -14.58 -14.05 8.72
N LEU A 158 -14.80 -13.23 7.69
CA LEU A 158 -15.56 -13.59 6.50
C LEU A 158 -14.83 -14.68 5.70
N ILE A 159 -15.52 -15.78 5.38
CA ILE A 159 -15.00 -16.88 4.55
C ILE A 159 -15.70 -17.01 3.19
N GLY A 160 -16.83 -16.35 3.01
CA GLY A 160 -17.62 -16.41 1.78
C GLY A 160 -19.00 -15.79 1.98
N LYS A 161 -19.85 -15.91 0.97
CA LYS A 161 -21.25 -15.48 1.02
C LYS A 161 -22.17 -16.55 0.47
N ILE A 162 -23.36 -16.68 1.04
CA ILE A 162 -24.37 -17.66 0.66
C ILE A 162 -25.74 -17.02 0.40
N ASN A 163 -26.64 -17.78 -0.21
CA ASN A 163 -27.98 -17.32 -0.60
C ASN A 163 -29.04 -17.39 0.52
N ASP A 164 -28.71 -17.96 1.67
CA ASP A 164 -29.54 -18.00 2.86
C ASP A 164 -28.81 -17.42 4.08
N TYR A 165 -29.47 -17.38 5.23
CA TYR A 165 -28.87 -16.92 6.48
C TYR A 165 -29.47 -17.66 7.66
N ASP A 166 -28.65 -17.93 8.68
CA ASP A 166 -29.09 -18.57 9.92
C ASP A 166 -29.51 -17.55 10.99
N PHE A 167 -28.91 -16.34 10.95
CA PHE A 167 -29.07 -15.32 11.99
C PHE A 167 -29.39 -13.95 11.39
N HIS A 168 -30.21 -13.16 12.10
CA HIS A 168 -30.55 -11.81 11.70
C HIS A 168 -30.63 -10.88 12.92
N GLY A 169 -29.89 -9.77 12.87
CA GLY A 169 -29.90 -8.74 13.90
C GLY A 169 -28.59 -8.72 14.69
N GLU A 170 -28.67 -8.30 15.95
CA GLU A 170 -27.50 -8.03 16.78
C GLU A 170 -26.98 -9.24 17.54
N TYR A 171 -25.77 -9.67 17.21
CA TYR A 171 -25.06 -10.78 17.84
C TYR A 171 -23.61 -10.39 18.15
N VAL A 172 -23.06 -11.01 19.19
CA VAL A 172 -21.62 -11.02 19.41
C VAL A 172 -21.10 -12.40 19.07
N THR A 173 -20.10 -12.47 18.21
CA THR A 173 -19.49 -13.73 17.77
C THR A 173 -18.06 -13.85 18.26
N TRP A 174 -17.59 -15.07 18.49
CA TRP A 174 -16.18 -15.31 18.80
C TRP A 174 -15.61 -16.51 18.05
N THR A 175 -14.30 -16.52 17.84
CA THR A 175 -13.58 -17.65 17.25
C THR A 175 -13.37 -18.74 18.31
N THR A 176 -13.91 -19.94 18.10
CA THR A 176 -13.83 -21.00 19.12
C THR A 176 -12.48 -21.70 19.14
N GLY A 177 -11.75 -21.75 18.03
CA GLY A 177 -10.49 -22.48 17.94
C GLY A 177 -9.57 -21.95 16.85
N GLY A 178 -8.30 -22.37 16.90
CA GLY A 178 -7.24 -21.97 15.97
C GLY A 178 -6.26 -20.97 16.58
N ALA A 179 -5.28 -20.53 15.78
CA ALA A 179 -4.26 -19.56 16.21
C ALA A 179 -4.84 -18.23 16.75
N HIS A 180 -6.11 -17.96 16.45
CA HIS A 180 -6.81 -16.76 16.82
C HIS A 180 -8.03 -17.00 17.72
N ALA A 181 -8.08 -18.13 18.42
CA ALA A 181 -9.15 -18.42 19.38
C ALA A 181 -9.37 -17.26 20.36
N GLY A 182 -10.64 -16.96 20.65
CA GLY A 182 -11.04 -15.88 21.54
C GLY A 182 -11.08 -14.50 20.89
N ASN A 183 -10.88 -14.35 19.59
CA ASN A 183 -11.19 -13.08 18.91
C ASN A 183 -12.70 -12.88 18.85
N VAL A 184 -13.15 -11.66 19.14
CA VAL A 184 -14.57 -11.32 19.32
C VAL A 184 -14.97 -10.25 18.31
N PHE A 185 -16.16 -10.40 17.73
CA PHE A 185 -16.71 -9.51 16.71
C PHE A 185 -18.16 -9.18 16.99
N TYR A 186 -18.55 -7.93 16.76
CA TYR A 186 -19.94 -7.50 16.75
C TYR A 186 -20.53 -7.72 15.36
N ARG A 187 -21.77 -8.22 15.29
CA ARG A 187 -22.53 -8.46 14.06
C ARG A 187 -23.90 -7.81 14.19
N ASN A 188 -24.33 -7.11 13.14
CA ASN A 188 -25.67 -6.51 13.07
C ASN A 188 -26.20 -6.55 11.64
N GLU A 189 -26.33 -7.76 11.10
CA GLU A 189 -26.80 -8.00 9.73
C GLU A 189 -27.43 -9.39 9.60
N LYS A 190 -27.83 -9.78 8.38
CA LYS A 190 -28.19 -11.17 8.07
C LYS A 190 -26.92 -11.94 7.78
N PHE A 191 -26.65 -13.02 8.51
CA PHE A 191 -25.43 -13.79 8.32
C PHE A 191 -25.58 -15.25 8.74
N SER A 192 -24.60 -16.05 8.35
CA SER A 192 -24.37 -17.40 8.85
C SER A 192 -22.98 -17.50 9.43
N CYS A 193 -22.73 -18.51 10.25
CA CYS A 193 -21.38 -18.80 10.67
C CYS A 193 -21.12 -20.30 10.79
N SER A 194 -19.85 -20.66 10.65
CA SER A 194 -19.41 -22.04 10.76
C SER A 194 -19.42 -22.51 12.21
N GLN A 195 -19.34 -23.83 12.41
CA GLN A 195 -19.16 -24.42 13.74
C GLN A 195 -17.95 -23.87 14.49
N ASN A 196 -16.93 -23.34 13.82
CA ASN A 196 -15.75 -22.75 14.48
C ASN A 196 -15.99 -21.32 15.01
N CYS A 197 -17.23 -20.88 14.96
CA CYS A 197 -17.71 -19.61 15.47
C CYS A 197 -18.76 -19.85 16.57
N GLY A 198 -18.58 -19.20 17.70
CA GLY A 198 -19.58 -19.13 18.75
C GLY A 198 -20.42 -17.87 18.60
N LEU A 199 -21.68 -17.92 19.05
CA LEU A 199 -22.62 -16.80 19.07
C LEU A 199 -23.12 -16.52 20.48
N LEU A 200 -23.24 -15.24 20.78
CA LEU A 200 -23.85 -14.69 21.99
C LEU A 200 -24.97 -13.75 21.56
N GLU A 201 -26.16 -14.02 22.05
CA GLU A 201 -27.31 -13.12 21.95
C GLU A 201 -27.68 -12.61 23.33
N VAL A 202 -27.71 -11.28 23.50
CA VAL A 202 -28.07 -10.66 24.78
C VAL A 202 -29.55 -10.89 25.07
N LYS A 203 -29.83 -11.51 26.23
CA LYS A 203 -31.20 -11.84 26.69
C LYS A 203 -32.05 -10.61 26.99
N ASN A 204 -31.46 -9.59 27.63
CA ASN A 204 -32.15 -8.36 28.05
C ASN A 204 -31.47 -7.11 27.48
N LYS A 205 -31.92 -6.68 26.30
CA LYS A 205 -31.41 -5.49 25.61
C LYS A 205 -31.73 -4.17 26.32
N ASN A 206 -32.67 -4.17 27.27
CA ASN A 206 -32.96 -3.00 28.12
C ASN A 206 -31.99 -2.87 29.32
N LYS A 207 -31.08 -3.83 29.51
CA LYS A 207 -30.05 -3.79 30.56
C LYS A 207 -28.62 -3.88 30.02
N PHE A 208 -28.42 -4.57 28.90
CA PHE A 208 -27.08 -4.82 28.35
C PHE A 208 -26.99 -4.42 26.88
N SER A 209 -25.94 -3.68 26.54
CA SER A 209 -25.62 -3.33 25.15
C SER A 209 -24.75 -4.41 24.52
N SER A 210 -25.19 -4.99 23.40
CA SER A 210 -24.41 -5.95 22.60
C SER A 210 -23.08 -5.37 22.12
N LYS A 211 -23.04 -4.08 21.79
CA LYS A 211 -21.81 -3.39 21.38
C LYS A 211 -20.82 -3.30 22.56
N PHE A 212 -21.28 -2.88 23.73
CA PHE A 212 -20.43 -2.81 24.93
C PHE A 212 -19.91 -4.21 25.32
N LEU A 213 -20.80 -5.21 25.30
CA LEU A 213 -20.44 -6.61 25.53
C LEU A 213 -19.30 -7.07 24.60
N CYS A 214 -19.39 -6.75 23.30
CA CYS A 214 -18.33 -7.06 22.33
C CYS A 214 -16.98 -6.48 22.76
N PHE A 215 -16.94 -5.18 23.11
CA PHE A 215 -15.72 -4.52 23.55
C PHE A 215 -15.17 -5.08 24.86
N ALA A 216 -16.03 -5.32 25.85
CA ALA A 216 -15.63 -5.92 27.12
C ALA A 216 -15.05 -7.33 26.92
N LEU A 217 -15.69 -8.14 26.06
CA LEU A 217 -15.19 -9.47 25.73
C LEU A 217 -13.88 -9.43 24.94
N LYS A 218 -13.66 -8.48 24.02
CA LYS A 218 -12.37 -8.31 23.32
C LYS A 218 -11.19 -8.17 24.29
N LEU A 219 -11.40 -7.60 25.49
CA LEU A 219 -10.37 -7.48 26.53
C LEU A 219 -10.18 -8.75 27.36
N GLN A 220 -11.25 -9.50 27.63
CA GLN A 220 -11.21 -10.61 28.58
C GLN A 220 -11.09 -11.98 27.92
N SER A 221 -11.70 -12.21 26.76
CA SER A 221 -11.85 -13.52 26.12
C SER A 221 -10.54 -14.28 25.95
N LYS A 222 -9.46 -13.58 25.55
CA LYS A 222 -8.13 -14.20 25.33
C LYS A 222 -7.53 -14.83 26.58
N LYS A 223 -7.90 -14.35 27.77
CA LYS A 223 -7.45 -14.92 29.07
C LYS A 223 -8.09 -16.28 29.36
N PHE A 224 -9.22 -16.58 28.74
CA PHE A 224 -9.98 -17.82 28.91
C PHE A 224 -9.71 -18.84 27.80
N VAL A 225 -8.85 -18.50 26.83
CA VAL A 225 -8.41 -19.42 25.79
C VAL A 225 -7.50 -20.47 26.43
N ASN A 226 -7.81 -21.74 26.18
CA ASN A 226 -6.97 -22.84 26.60
C ASN A 226 -5.81 -23.02 25.60
N TYR A 227 -4.60 -22.62 26.01
CA TYR A 227 -3.37 -22.80 25.25
C TYR A 227 -2.64 -24.12 25.54
N ALA A 228 -3.13 -24.94 26.47
CA ALA A 228 -2.53 -26.25 26.78
C ALA A 228 -2.88 -27.32 25.73
N SER A 229 -3.91 -27.07 24.92
CA SER A 229 -4.26 -27.92 23.78
C SER A 229 -3.36 -27.62 22.57
N ALA A 230 -3.13 -28.63 21.71
CA ALA A 230 -2.31 -28.46 20.49
C ALA A 230 -2.80 -27.33 19.58
N ILE A 231 -4.11 -27.06 19.60
CA ILE A 231 -4.75 -25.93 18.94
C ILE A 231 -5.43 -25.09 20.04
N PRO A 232 -5.15 -23.78 20.14
CA PRO A 232 -5.82 -22.92 21.10
C PRO A 232 -7.34 -22.95 20.93
N VAL A 233 -8.08 -23.01 22.04
CA VAL A 233 -9.54 -23.15 22.01
C VAL A 233 -10.23 -22.35 23.12
N LEU A 234 -11.31 -21.65 22.78
CA LEU A 234 -12.25 -21.03 23.71
C LEU A 234 -13.63 -21.66 23.53
N THR A 235 -13.96 -22.61 24.41
CA THR A 235 -15.20 -23.38 24.36
C THR A 235 -16.39 -22.59 24.90
N ILE A 236 -17.61 -23.02 24.56
CA ILE A 236 -18.86 -22.50 25.13
C ILE A 236 -18.80 -22.48 26.67
N LYS A 237 -18.33 -23.57 27.28
CA LYS A 237 -18.21 -23.67 28.74
C LYS A 237 -17.33 -22.57 29.33
N ARG A 238 -16.17 -22.31 28.71
CA ARG A 238 -15.22 -21.29 29.19
C ARG A 238 -15.74 -19.87 28.98
N ILE A 239 -16.35 -19.58 27.82
CA ILE A 239 -16.90 -18.23 27.60
C ILE A 239 -18.09 -17.93 28.52
N ALA A 240 -18.91 -18.95 28.81
CA ALA A 240 -20.05 -18.88 29.72
C ALA A 240 -19.66 -18.51 31.16
N GLU A 241 -18.45 -18.87 31.58
CA GLU A 241 -17.87 -18.62 32.90
C GLU A 241 -17.22 -17.22 33.02
N ILE A 242 -17.08 -16.46 31.92
CA ILE A 242 -16.47 -15.13 31.99
C ILE A 242 -17.37 -14.19 32.79
N GLU A 243 -16.79 -13.54 33.79
CA GLU A 243 -17.42 -12.50 34.60
C GLU A 243 -17.10 -11.12 34.07
N LEU A 244 -18.13 -10.32 33.82
CA LEU A 244 -18.01 -8.94 33.36
C LEU A 244 -18.85 -8.02 34.25
N SER A 245 -18.27 -6.86 34.57
CA SER A 245 -18.93 -5.80 35.33
C SER A 245 -19.49 -4.74 34.38
N PHE A 246 -20.76 -4.43 34.52
CA PHE A 246 -21.48 -3.50 33.64
C PHE A 246 -21.91 -2.25 34.41
N PRO A 247 -21.64 -1.03 33.88
CA PRO A 247 -22.30 0.19 34.33
C PRO A 247 -23.76 0.22 33.85
N PRO A 248 -24.57 1.26 34.22
CA PRO A 248 -25.90 1.45 33.65
C PRO A 248 -25.91 1.47 32.12
N LEU A 249 -27.00 1.00 31.50
CA LEU A 249 -27.11 0.84 30.05
C LEU A 249 -26.74 2.12 29.26
N GLU A 250 -27.21 3.29 29.69
CA GLU A 250 -26.92 4.56 29.03
C GLU A 250 -25.40 4.84 28.94
N ILE A 251 -24.64 4.46 29.96
CA ILE A 251 -23.18 4.61 29.98
C ILE A 251 -22.51 3.55 29.10
N GLN A 252 -23.04 2.31 29.12
CA GLN A 252 -22.56 1.25 28.23
C GLN A 252 -22.67 1.70 26.75
N GLU A 253 -23.82 2.26 26.37
CA GLU A 253 -24.08 2.73 25.01
C GLU A 253 -23.18 3.91 24.62
N LYS A 254 -23.05 4.93 25.48
CA LYS A 254 -22.13 6.06 25.23
C LYS A 254 -20.69 5.60 25.02
N ILE A 255 -20.19 4.70 25.87
CA ILE A 255 -18.84 4.14 25.73
C ILE A 255 -18.74 3.34 24.43
N ALA A 256 -19.72 2.49 24.16
CA ALA A 256 -19.72 1.63 22.98
C ALA A 256 -19.76 2.45 21.69
N ASP A 257 -20.55 3.52 21.62
CA ASP A 257 -20.63 4.38 20.44
C ASP A 257 -19.32 5.12 20.19
N ILE A 258 -18.66 5.62 21.25
CA ILE A 258 -17.32 6.22 21.15
C ILE A 258 -16.33 5.19 20.60
N LEU A 259 -16.28 3.99 21.19
CA LEU A 259 -15.34 2.94 20.77
C LEU A 259 -15.64 2.43 19.36
N PHE A 260 -16.91 2.34 18.97
CA PHE A 260 -17.29 1.92 17.62
C PHE A 260 -16.91 2.98 16.58
N ALA A 261 -17.11 4.26 16.90
CA ALA A 261 -16.61 5.36 16.07
C ALA A 261 -15.08 5.31 15.91
N PHE A 262 -14.35 5.04 17.00
CA PHE A 262 -12.90 4.84 16.93
C PHE A 262 -12.50 3.61 16.11
N GLU A 263 -13.18 2.47 16.25
CA GLU A 263 -12.89 1.28 15.45
C GLU A 263 -13.16 1.51 13.96
N LYS A 264 -14.22 2.25 13.63
CA LYS A 264 -14.51 2.67 12.26
C LYS A 264 -13.38 3.54 11.73
N LEU A 265 -12.98 4.58 12.46
CA LEU A 265 -11.83 5.40 12.09
C LEU A 265 -10.51 4.60 11.94
N CYS A 266 -10.29 3.56 12.73
CA CYS A 266 -9.04 2.78 12.66
C CYS A 266 -9.02 1.70 11.58
N ASN A 267 -10.16 1.11 11.24
CA ASN A 267 -10.23 -0.09 10.41
C ASN A 267 -11.03 0.08 9.12
N ASP A 268 -11.82 1.14 8.98
CA ASP A 268 -12.62 1.37 7.80
C ASP A 268 -11.73 1.78 6.61
N LEU A 269 -11.83 1.00 5.53
CA LEU A 269 -11.07 1.21 4.30
C LEU A 269 -11.59 2.40 3.49
N THR A 270 -12.79 2.90 3.78
CA THR A 270 -13.47 3.95 3.01
C THR A 270 -13.43 5.31 3.69
N GLU A 271 -13.41 5.38 5.01
CA GLU A 271 -13.47 6.65 5.77
C GLU A 271 -12.48 6.74 6.94
N GLY A 272 -11.65 5.72 7.16
CA GLY A 272 -10.70 5.67 8.27
C GLY A 272 -9.26 6.03 7.92
N ILE A 273 -8.35 5.77 8.86
CA ILE A 273 -6.90 5.88 8.70
C ILE A 273 -6.41 5.14 7.44
N PRO A 274 -6.90 3.91 7.11
CA PRO A 274 -6.56 3.27 5.85
C PRO A 274 -6.92 4.08 4.59
N ALA A 275 -8.05 4.79 4.59
CA ALA A 275 -8.45 5.65 3.48
C ALA A 275 -7.54 6.87 3.35
N GLU A 276 -7.19 7.51 4.47
CA GLU A 276 -6.20 8.60 4.52
C GLU A 276 -4.83 8.15 3.99
N ILE A 277 -4.40 6.92 4.31
CA ILE A 277 -3.18 6.32 3.78
C ILE A 277 -3.24 6.14 2.28
N GLU A 278 -4.35 5.65 1.75
CA GLU A 278 -4.54 5.51 0.32
C GLU A 278 -4.51 6.88 -0.38
N LEU A 279 -5.16 7.89 0.21
CA LEU A 279 -5.14 9.26 -0.31
C LEU A 279 -3.73 9.83 -0.31
N ARG A 280 -2.95 9.63 0.76
CA ARG A 280 -1.54 10.05 0.83
C ARG A 280 -0.67 9.34 -0.19
N LYS A 281 -0.93 8.05 -0.46
CA LYS A 281 -0.26 7.31 -1.56
C LYS A 281 -0.59 7.90 -2.93
N LYS A 282 -1.85 8.27 -3.19
CA LYS A 282 -2.25 8.94 -4.43
C LYS A 282 -1.60 10.33 -4.56
N GLN A 283 -1.53 11.06 -3.46
CA GLN A 283 -0.86 12.36 -3.41
C GLN A 283 0.65 12.23 -3.70
N LEU A 284 1.30 11.20 -3.16
CA LEU A 284 2.70 10.87 -3.48
C LEU A 284 2.88 10.61 -4.96
N ASP A 285 2.07 9.72 -5.54
CA ASP A 285 2.12 9.39 -6.97
C ASP A 285 1.94 10.64 -7.83
N TYR A 286 1.02 11.53 -7.46
CA TYR A 286 0.87 12.83 -8.11
C TYR A 286 2.14 13.68 -8.02
N TYR A 287 2.75 13.82 -6.84
CA TYR A 287 3.97 14.62 -6.68
C TYR A 287 5.18 14.00 -7.40
N GLN A 288 5.30 12.67 -7.42
CA GLN A 288 6.32 11.97 -8.19
C GLN A 288 6.16 12.24 -9.69
N ASN A 289 4.94 12.10 -10.22
CA ASN A 289 4.64 12.42 -11.62
C ASN A 289 4.85 13.91 -11.92
N PHE A 290 4.48 14.81 -11.00
CA PHE A 290 4.70 16.24 -11.14
C PHE A 290 6.20 16.58 -11.20
N LEU A 291 7.01 16.05 -10.28
CA LEU A 291 8.45 16.25 -10.24
C LEU A 291 9.13 15.67 -11.48
N PHE A 292 8.73 14.46 -11.90
CA PHE A 292 9.20 13.85 -13.14
C PHE A 292 8.93 14.75 -14.34
N ASN A 293 7.67 15.19 -14.53
CA ASN A 293 7.30 16.08 -15.63
C ASN A 293 8.00 17.44 -15.55
N TRP A 294 8.17 17.99 -14.34
CA TRP A 294 8.87 19.24 -14.13
C TRP A 294 10.36 19.15 -14.53
N VAL A 295 11.04 18.06 -14.17
CA VAL A 295 12.43 17.78 -14.60
C VAL A 295 12.52 17.68 -16.11
N GLN A 296 11.60 16.94 -16.76
CA GLN A 296 11.55 16.82 -18.22
C GLN A 296 11.31 18.18 -18.90
N ASN A 297 10.45 19.02 -18.35
CA ASN A 297 10.19 20.37 -18.89
C ASN A 297 11.38 21.30 -18.73
N LYS A 298 12.05 21.30 -17.57
CA LYS A 298 13.27 22.11 -17.34
C LYS A 298 14.40 21.72 -18.29
N LYS A 299 14.52 20.42 -18.61
CA LYS A 299 15.42 19.90 -19.64
C LYS A 299 15.08 20.42 -21.04
N LEU A 300 13.81 20.41 -21.43
CA LEU A 300 13.37 20.96 -22.72
C LEU A 300 13.67 22.46 -22.84
N GLU A 301 13.54 23.21 -21.75
CA GLU A 301 13.90 24.63 -21.70
C GLU A 301 15.41 24.85 -21.87
N SER A 302 16.27 24.05 -21.21
CA SER A 302 17.73 24.21 -21.33
C SER A 302 18.25 23.85 -22.72
N LEU A 303 17.71 22.80 -23.35
CA LEU A 303 18.06 22.40 -24.72
C LEU A 303 17.69 23.46 -25.77
N LYS A 304 16.62 24.23 -25.55
CA LYS A 304 16.21 25.33 -26.44
C LYS A 304 17.04 26.61 -26.28
N SER A 305 17.82 26.70 -25.20
CA SER A 305 18.64 27.89 -24.89
C SER A 305 20.09 27.79 -25.39
N LEU A 306 20.49 26.60 -25.88
CA LEU A 306 21.76 26.32 -26.55
C LEU A 306 21.58 26.48 -28.07
#